data_AF-A0A1V5L2L9-F1
#
_entry.id   AF-A0A1V5L2L9-F1
#
_cell.length_a   1.000
_cell.length_b   1.000
_cell.length_c   1.000
_cell.angle_alpha   90.00
_cell.angle_beta   90.00
_cell.angle_gamma   90.00
#
_symmetry.space_group_name_H-M   'P 1'
#
loop_
_entity.id
_entity.type
_entity.pdbx_description
1 polymer ?
#
loop_
_entity_poly.entity_id
_entity_poly.type
_entity_poly.pdbx_seq_one_letter_code
_entity_poly.pdbx_strand_id
1 'polypeptide(L)'
;MPEFSNEVQINIKAGEDYTAQITWESDEGEPVPVVGPGRMEIRNDAKALLVHLEDTADISATQGYLSFSTASGVIGIYIPKAVTKTMPTGRHFFDMFVNYERFTVWSDDPQYKPQWGDYHIRAVVSGTVVVHPAITEELPNYPSDTPPVPGG
;
A
#
# COMPACT_ATOMS: atom_id res chain seq x y z
N MET A 1 3.08 -22.41 -7.74
CA MET A 1 3.52 -21.06 -7.35
C MET A 1 2.33 -20.17 -7.65
N PRO A 2 1.82 -19.37 -6.70
CA PRO A 2 0.71 -18.47 -6.98
C PRO A 2 1.09 -17.58 -8.16
N GLU A 3 0.38 -17.74 -9.28
CA GLU A 3 0.56 -16.90 -10.47
C GLU A 3 -0.24 -15.62 -10.25
N PHE A 4 0.40 -14.58 -9.73
CA PHE A 4 -0.18 -13.24 -9.66
C PHE A 4 -0.29 -12.67 -11.08
N SER A 5 -1.39 -12.96 -11.79
CA SER A 5 -1.56 -12.56 -13.19
C SER A 5 -2.19 -11.17 -13.40
N ASN A 6 -2.38 -10.38 -12.35
CA ASN A 6 -2.86 -9.01 -12.47
C ASN A 6 -1.82 -8.05 -11.91
N GLU A 7 -1.35 -7.12 -12.74
CA GLU A 7 -0.48 -6.03 -12.31
C GLU A 7 -1.20 -5.24 -11.20
N VAL A 8 -0.65 -5.22 -9.99
CA VAL A 8 -1.25 -4.49 -8.87
C VAL A 8 -1.12 -2.99 -9.14
N GLN A 9 -2.24 -2.30 -9.26
CA GLN A 9 -2.27 -0.85 -9.47
C GLN A 9 -2.85 -0.12 -8.24
N ILE A 10 -2.10 0.85 -7.73
CA ILE A 10 -2.51 1.74 -6.64
C ILE A 10 -2.78 3.13 -7.21
N ASN A 11 -3.97 3.70 -6.93
CA ASN A 11 -4.34 5.04 -7.37
C ASN A 11 -4.31 6.00 -6.18
N ILE A 12 -3.42 6.99 -6.21
CA ILE A 12 -3.24 7.99 -5.15
C ILE A 12 -3.66 9.35 -5.68
N LYS A 13 -4.40 10.12 -4.88
CA LYS A 13 -4.66 11.53 -5.17
C LYS A 13 -3.66 12.40 -4.41
N ALA A 14 -2.92 13.24 -5.13
CA ALA A 14 -1.95 14.13 -4.52
C ALA A 14 -2.65 15.12 -3.58
N GLY A 15 -2.10 15.32 -2.39
CA GLY A 15 -2.64 16.26 -1.40
C GLY A 15 -3.74 15.72 -0.50
N GLU A 16 -4.08 14.44 -0.60
CA GLU A 16 -5.03 13.75 0.28
C GLU A 16 -4.36 12.57 1.00
N ASP A 17 -4.91 12.18 2.16
CA ASP A 17 -4.48 10.96 2.84
C ASP A 17 -4.88 9.76 1.97
N TYR A 18 -3.94 8.84 1.75
CA TYR A 18 -4.19 7.59 1.06
C TYR A 18 -4.22 6.46 2.07
N THR A 19 -5.29 5.67 2.04
CA THR A 19 -5.43 4.45 2.84
C THR A 19 -5.89 3.32 1.93
N ALA A 20 -5.25 2.16 2.04
CA ALA A 20 -5.68 0.95 1.37
C ALA A 20 -5.47 -0.28 2.24
N GLN A 21 -6.21 -1.33 1.91
CA GLN A 21 -6.08 -2.62 2.53
C GLN A 21 -5.88 -3.67 1.44
N ILE A 22 -4.87 -4.52 1.62
CA ILE A 22 -4.61 -5.69 0.79
C ILE A 22 -4.85 -6.91 1.67
N THR A 23 -5.67 -7.84 1.21
CA THR A 23 -5.80 -9.16 1.83
C THR A 23 -4.84 -10.11 1.13
N TRP A 24 -3.99 -10.76 1.91
CA TRP A 24 -3.06 -11.78 1.45
C TRP A 24 -3.74 -13.14 1.56
N GLU A 25 -4.01 -13.77 0.42
CA GLU A 25 -4.80 -15.00 0.32
C GLU A 25 -4.02 -16.10 -0.39
N SER A 26 -4.39 -17.35 -0.12
CA SER A 26 -3.92 -18.53 -0.84
C SER A 26 -4.62 -18.66 -2.20
N ASP A 27 -4.18 -19.63 -3.02
CA ASP A 27 -4.84 -19.96 -4.28
C ASP A 27 -6.30 -20.44 -4.09
N GLU A 28 -6.68 -20.82 -2.87
CA GLU A 28 -8.02 -21.26 -2.49
C GLU A 28 -8.89 -20.11 -1.96
N GLY A 29 -8.36 -18.88 -1.90
CA GLY A 29 -9.04 -17.68 -1.37
C GLY A 29 -9.03 -17.58 0.16
N GLU A 30 -8.26 -18.42 0.84
CA GLU A 30 -8.15 -18.40 2.30
C GLU A 30 -7.06 -17.41 2.75
N PRO A 31 -7.30 -16.59 3.78
CA PRO A 31 -6.32 -15.63 4.26
C PRO A 31 -5.06 -16.33 4.78
N VAL A 32 -3.89 -15.87 4.32
CA VAL A 32 -2.59 -16.37 4.74
C VAL A 32 -1.98 -15.43 5.77
N PRO A 33 -1.59 -15.92 6.96
CA PRO A 33 -0.97 -15.09 7.98
C PRO A 33 0.26 -14.33 7.49
N VAL A 34 0.17 -13.00 7.54
CA VAL A 34 1.27 -12.10 7.22
C VAL A 34 1.93 -11.64 8.50
N VAL A 35 3.25 -11.80 8.59
CA VAL A 35 4.05 -11.43 9.77
C VAL A 35 4.97 -10.26 9.47
N GLY A 36 5.08 -9.34 10.42
CA GLY A 36 6.04 -8.24 10.38
C GLY A 36 7.48 -8.73 10.63
N PRO A 37 8.51 -7.97 10.21
CA PRO A 37 8.42 -6.65 9.58
C PRO A 37 8.31 -6.73 8.05
N GLY A 38 7.54 -5.81 7.45
CA GLY A 38 7.48 -5.59 6.00
C GLY A 38 7.94 -4.20 5.60
N ARG A 39 8.13 -3.98 4.28
CA ARG A 39 8.44 -2.66 3.71
C ARG A 39 7.81 -2.48 2.34
N MET A 40 7.53 -1.25 1.96
CA MET A 40 7.12 -0.88 0.61
C MET A 40 7.89 0.34 0.15
N GLU A 41 8.43 0.28 -1.05
CA GLU A 41 9.18 1.37 -1.69
C GLU A 41 8.43 1.81 -2.94
N ILE A 42 8.20 3.11 -3.10
CA ILE A 42 7.68 3.70 -4.34
C ILE A 42 8.83 4.47 -5.01
N ARG A 43 9.07 4.18 -6.28
CA ARG A 43 10.18 4.74 -7.07
C ARG A 43 9.67 5.31 -8.40
N ASN A 44 10.31 6.38 -8.86
CA ASN A 44 10.05 6.91 -10.20
C ASN A 44 10.77 6.09 -11.30
N ASP A 45 10.57 6.46 -12.57
CA ASP A 45 11.22 5.84 -13.73
C ASP A 45 12.76 5.86 -13.68
N ALA A 46 13.34 6.86 -13.02
CA ALA A 46 14.78 6.97 -12.79
C ALA A 46 15.28 6.10 -11.61
N LYS A 47 14.41 5.27 -11.03
CA LYS A 47 14.65 4.42 -9.85
C LYS A 47 14.95 5.18 -8.56
N ALA A 48 14.72 6.50 -8.54
CA ALA A 48 14.85 7.30 -7.34
C ALA A 48 13.68 6.99 -6.39
N LEU A 49 13.99 6.81 -5.10
CA LEU A 49 13.02 6.57 -4.05
C LEU A 49 12.18 7.82 -3.80
N LEU A 50 10.86 7.69 -3.90
CA LEU A 50 9.89 8.74 -3.63
C LEU A 50 9.28 8.58 -2.23
N VAL A 51 8.90 7.35 -1.89
CA VAL A 51 8.24 7.01 -0.63
C VAL A 51 8.78 5.69 -0.12
N HIS A 52 9.03 5.63 1.19
CA HIS A 52 9.43 4.44 1.92
C HIS A 52 8.43 4.22 3.05
N LEU A 53 7.83 3.04 3.10
CA LEU A 53 6.88 2.64 4.13
C LEU A 53 7.45 1.42 4.84
N GLU A 54 7.41 1.42 6.16
CA GLU A 54 7.81 0.27 7.00
C GLU A 54 6.66 -0.11 7.93
N ASP A 55 6.71 -1.35 8.40
CA ASP A 55 5.90 -1.78 9.54
C ASP A 55 6.26 -0.93 10.77
N THR A 56 5.28 -0.24 11.33
CA THR A 56 5.49 0.48 12.59
C THR A 56 4.23 0.50 13.43
N ALA A 57 4.42 0.31 14.73
CA ALA A 57 3.38 0.56 15.73
C ALA A 57 3.23 2.06 16.06
N ASP A 58 4.20 2.89 15.66
CA ASP A 58 4.17 4.34 15.81
C ASP A 58 3.47 4.97 14.61
N ILE A 59 2.19 5.28 14.81
CA ILE A 59 1.27 5.84 13.80
C ILE A 59 1.41 7.38 13.72
N SER A 60 2.47 7.99 14.28
CA SER A 60 2.68 9.43 14.13
C SER A 60 2.88 9.78 12.65
N ALA A 61 1.80 10.28 12.04
CA ALA A 61 1.50 10.39 10.60
C ALA A 61 2.40 11.35 9.78
N THR A 62 3.66 11.50 10.16
CA THR A 62 4.65 12.29 9.42
C THR A 62 5.32 11.48 8.31
N GLN A 63 5.41 10.16 8.48
CA GLN A 63 5.89 9.22 7.48
C GLN A 63 4.77 8.20 7.20
N GLY A 64 4.59 7.81 5.94
CA GLY A 64 3.66 6.73 5.63
C GLY A 64 4.12 5.42 6.26
N TYR A 65 3.20 4.49 6.50
CA TYR A 65 3.49 3.23 7.15
C TYR A 65 2.70 2.05 6.58
N LEU A 66 3.18 0.86 6.90
CA LEU A 66 2.46 -0.39 6.74
C LEU A 66 1.96 -0.87 8.10
N SER A 67 0.83 -1.56 8.10
CA SER A 67 0.30 -2.28 9.27
C SER A 67 -0.03 -3.71 8.86
N PHE A 68 0.28 -4.68 9.73
CA PHE A 68 0.09 -6.09 9.45
C PHE A 68 -0.83 -6.72 10.49
N SER A 69 -1.83 -7.46 10.02
CA SER A 69 -2.68 -8.30 10.85
C SER A 69 -2.41 -9.76 10.55
N THR A 70 -1.71 -10.42 11.48
CA THR A 70 -1.26 -11.81 11.38
C THR A 70 -2.42 -12.79 11.25
N ALA A 71 -3.52 -12.59 11.96
CA ALA A 71 -4.64 -13.54 11.96
C ALA A 71 -5.52 -13.47 10.69
N SER A 72 -5.51 -12.34 9.97
CA SER A 72 -6.41 -12.09 8.85
C SER A 72 -5.70 -11.93 7.50
N GLY A 73 -4.36 -12.06 7.48
CA GLY A 73 -3.56 -11.81 6.27
C GLY A 73 -3.68 -10.39 5.73
N VAL A 74 -4.08 -9.42 6.57
CA VAL A 74 -4.36 -8.07 6.11
C VAL A 74 -3.11 -7.20 6.21
N ILE A 75 -2.82 -6.49 5.12
CA ILE A 75 -1.80 -5.45 5.01
C ILE A 75 -2.51 -4.11 4.83
N GLY A 76 -2.43 -3.24 5.82
CA GLY A 76 -2.89 -1.86 5.70
C GLY A 76 -1.76 -0.95 5.22
N ILE A 77 -2.06 -0.09 4.25
CA ILE A 77 -1.15 0.93 3.70
C ILE A 77 -1.71 2.29 4.07
N TYR A 78 -0.88 3.14 4.67
CA TYR A 78 -1.23 4.53 4.94
C TYR A 78 -0.14 5.48 4.43
N ILE A 79 -0.52 6.48 3.65
CA ILE A 79 0.36 7.55 3.19
C ILE A 79 -0.32 8.89 3.50
N PRO A 80 0.24 9.72 4.39
CA PRO A 80 -0.39 10.96 4.79
C PRO A 80 -0.36 12.00 3.67
N LYS A 81 -1.32 12.93 3.68
CA LYS A 81 -1.46 14.02 2.71
C LYS A 81 -0.19 14.83 2.51
N ALA A 82 0.62 14.98 3.56
CA ALA A 82 1.88 15.71 3.49
C ALA A 82 2.87 15.03 2.53
N VAL A 83 2.88 13.70 2.52
CA VAL A 83 3.71 12.88 1.63
C VAL A 83 3.10 12.83 0.24
N THR A 84 1.80 12.52 0.10
CA THR A 84 1.14 12.43 -1.23
C THR A 84 1.21 13.75 -2.00
N LYS A 85 1.19 14.90 -1.30
CA LYS A 85 1.39 16.24 -1.91
C LYS A 85 2.75 16.42 -2.56
N THR A 86 3.79 15.77 -2.05
CA THR A 86 5.16 15.85 -2.59
C THR A 86 5.45 14.85 -3.69
N MET A 87 4.58 13.85 -3.88
CA MET A 87 4.75 12.86 -4.93
C MET A 87 4.53 13.50 -6.31
N PRO A 88 5.45 13.32 -7.28
CA PRO A 88 5.20 13.75 -8.65
C PRO A 88 3.95 13.08 -9.23
N THR A 89 3.14 13.80 -9.96
CA THR A 89 1.99 13.22 -10.68
C THR A 89 2.46 12.29 -11.80
N GLY A 90 1.71 11.23 -12.08
CA GLY A 90 2.01 10.27 -13.14
C GLY A 90 2.20 8.84 -12.63
N ARG A 91 2.79 8.00 -13.49
CA ARG A 91 3.04 6.58 -13.24
C ARG A 91 4.38 6.41 -12.52
N HIS A 92 4.38 5.59 -11.48
CA HIS A 92 5.54 5.18 -10.69
C HIS A 92 5.48 3.67 -10.43
N PHE A 93 6.58 3.10 -9.95
CA PHE A 93 6.66 1.68 -9.62
C PHE A 93 6.74 1.51 -8.11
N PHE A 94 6.22 0.39 -7.61
CA PHE A 94 6.42 0.01 -6.23
C PHE A 94 6.89 -1.43 -6.10
N ASP A 95 7.66 -1.68 -5.05
CA ASP A 95 8.02 -3.01 -4.56
C ASP A 95 7.61 -3.12 -3.09
N MET A 96 6.79 -4.11 -2.77
CA MET A 96 6.36 -4.43 -1.41
C MET A 96 6.94 -5.78 -1.00
N PHE A 97 7.59 -5.82 0.15
CA PHE A 97 8.23 -7.00 0.71
C PHE A 97 7.45 -7.42 1.95
N VAL A 98 6.94 -8.64 1.89
CA VAL A 98 6.03 -9.19 2.89
C VAL A 98 6.61 -10.51 3.40
N ASN A 99 6.65 -10.70 4.72
CA ASN A 99 6.95 -12.03 5.28
C ASN A 99 5.62 -12.71 5.63
N TYR A 100 5.49 -13.99 5.32
CA TYR A 100 4.33 -14.77 5.71
C TYR A 100 4.77 -16.15 6.20
N GLU A 101 4.02 -16.71 7.13
CA GLU A 101 4.26 -18.05 7.66
C GLU A 101 3.70 -19.08 6.69
N ARG A 102 4.51 -20.11 6.36
CA ARG A 102 4.04 -21.28 5.61
C ARG A 102 4.04 -22.50 6.51
N PHE A 103 2.86 -23.14 6.65
CA PHE A 103 2.71 -24.37 7.44
C PHE A 103 3.19 -25.63 6.72
N THR A 104 3.37 -26.66 7.54
CA THR A 104 4.11 -27.92 7.41
C THR A 104 3.86 -28.73 6.13
N VAL A 105 4.94 -29.30 5.58
CA VAL A 105 4.88 -30.34 4.53
C VAL A 105 4.70 -31.70 5.19
N TRP A 106 3.64 -32.42 4.83
CA TRP A 106 3.49 -33.83 5.17
C TRP A 106 4.25 -34.67 4.14
N SER A 107 5.00 -35.68 4.61
CA SER A 107 5.63 -36.67 3.74
C SER A 107 5.22 -38.06 4.21
N ASP A 108 4.67 -38.82 3.27
CA ASP A 108 4.22 -40.21 3.43
C ASP A 108 5.42 -41.18 3.45
N ASP A 109 6.63 -40.68 3.23
CA ASP A 109 7.85 -41.48 3.17
C ASP A 109 8.42 -41.70 4.59
N PRO A 110 8.46 -42.95 5.09
CA PRO A 110 8.95 -43.26 6.42
C PRO A 110 10.45 -42.93 6.66
N GLN A 111 11.22 -42.58 5.62
CA GLN A 111 12.59 -42.08 5.77
C GLN A 111 12.66 -40.58 6.10
N TYR A 112 11.64 -39.79 5.78
CA TYR A 112 11.59 -38.37 6.04
C TYR A 112 10.72 -38.11 7.28
N LYS A 113 11.36 -37.94 8.44
CA LYS A 113 10.64 -37.49 9.65
C LYS A 113 9.91 -36.17 9.34
N PRO A 114 8.66 -35.97 9.81
CA PRO A 114 8.00 -34.68 9.73
C PRO A 114 8.89 -33.64 10.41
N GLN A 115 9.46 -32.73 9.63
CA GLN A 115 10.19 -31.60 10.17
C GLN A 115 9.17 -30.48 10.41
N TRP A 116 8.85 -30.28 11.69
CA TRP A 116 8.11 -29.13 12.15
C TRP A 116 9.06 -27.94 12.15
N GLY A 117 8.77 -26.95 11.32
CA GLY A 117 9.54 -25.71 11.27
C GLY A 117 8.68 -24.58 10.74
N ASP A 118 8.71 -23.44 11.42
CA ASP A 118 8.06 -22.21 10.97
C ASP A 118 8.91 -21.63 9.82
N TYR A 119 8.51 -21.90 8.59
CA TYR A 119 9.17 -21.31 7.43
C TYR A 119 8.61 -19.92 7.19
N HIS A 120 9.47 -18.92 7.37
CA HIS A 120 9.20 -17.54 6.98
C HIS A 120 9.59 -17.38 5.51
N ILE A 121 8.61 -17.15 4.65
CA ILE A 121 8.87 -16.86 3.23
C ILE A 121 8.69 -15.36 3.02
N ARG A 122 9.65 -14.76 2.30
CA ARG A 122 9.52 -13.40 1.80
C ARG A 122 8.89 -13.43 0.41
N ALA A 123 7.71 -12.82 0.27
CA ALA A 123 7.15 -12.46 -1.03
C ALA A 123 7.59 -11.05 -1.42
N VAL A 124 7.73 -10.84 -2.74
CA VAL A 124 7.86 -9.52 -3.34
C VAL A 124 6.65 -9.31 -4.24
N VAL A 125 5.87 -8.26 -3.96
CA VAL A 125 4.77 -7.81 -4.80
C VAL A 125 5.23 -6.53 -5.48
N SER A 126 5.29 -6.55 -6.81
CA SER A 126 5.64 -5.38 -7.60
C SER A 126 4.44 -4.91 -8.39
N GLY A 127 4.36 -3.61 -8.62
CA GLY A 127 3.25 -3.04 -9.36
C GLY A 127 3.46 -1.57 -9.70
N THR A 128 2.34 -0.93 -10.05
CA THR A 128 2.32 0.45 -10.50
C THR A 128 1.55 1.33 -9.51
N VAL A 129 2.07 2.51 -9.22
CA VAL A 129 1.34 3.59 -8.55
C VAL A 129 1.02 4.68 -9.57
N VAL A 130 -0.24 5.11 -9.62
CA VAL A 130 -0.67 6.26 -10.42
C VAL A 130 -1.06 7.39 -9.48
N VAL A 131 -0.30 8.48 -9.52
CA VAL A 131 -0.56 9.69 -8.73
C VAL A 131 -1.33 10.68 -9.59
N HIS A 132 -2.59 10.92 -9.22
CA HIS A 132 -3.48 11.90 -9.84
C HIS A 132 -3.23 13.29 -9.25
N PRO A 133 -3.34 14.36 -10.05
CA PRO A 133 -3.22 15.72 -9.54
C PRO A 133 -4.29 16.00 -8.47
N ALA A 134 -3.96 16.90 -7.54
CA ALA A 134 -4.97 17.43 -6.63
C ALA A 134 -6.07 18.11 -7.44
N ILE A 135 -7.33 17.80 -7.14
CA ILE A 135 -8.45 18.59 -7.68
C ILE A 135 -8.42 19.91 -6.91
N THR A 136 -7.85 20.94 -7.51
CA THR A 136 -8.09 22.32 -7.08
C THR A 136 -9.48 22.68 -7.57
N GLU A 137 -10.51 22.48 -6.75
CA GLU A 137 -11.72 23.29 -6.89
C GLU A 137 -11.34 24.74 -6.57
N GLU A 138 -10.75 25.45 -7.55
CA GLU A 138 -11.03 26.87 -7.63
C GLU A 138 -12.51 26.95 -8.01
N LEU A 139 -13.37 27.02 -7.00
CA LEU A 139 -14.72 27.54 -7.23
C LEU A 139 -14.52 28.84 -8.02
N PRO A 140 -15.12 28.99 -9.21
CA PRO A 140 -15.05 30.25 -9.91
C PRO A 140 -15.49 31.32 -8.92
N ASN A 141 -14.64 32.33 -8.73
CA ASN A 141 -14.91 33.44 -7.85
C ASN A 141 -16.12 34.18 -8.42
N TYR A 142 -17.33 33.74 -8.06
CA TYR A 142 -18.55 34.42 -8.46
C TYR A 142 -18.43 35.82 -7.86
N PRO A 143 -18.42 36.89 -8.68
CA PRO A 143 -18.49 38.23 -8.13
C PRO A 143 -19.73 38.26 -7.25
N SER A 144 -19.57 38.69 -5.99
CA SER A 144 -20.70 38.90 -5.10
C SER A 144 -21.58 39.95 -5.77
N ASP A 145 -22.69 39.53 -6.36
CA ASP A 145 -23.75 40.40 -6.85
C ASP A 145 -24.31 41.15 -5.64
N THR A 146 -23.62 42.24 -5.30
CA THR A 146 -24.11 43.22 -4.35
C THR A 146 -25.03 44.09 -5.19
N PRO A 147 -26.36 44.01 -5.03
CA PRO A 147 -27.25 44.87 -5.80
C PRO A 147 -26.90 46.33 -5.48
N PRO A 148 -26.92 47.22 -6.49
CA PRO A 148 -26.60 48.62 -6.26
C PRO A 148 -27.56 49.21 -5.22
N VAL A 149 -27.00 49.84 -4.20
CA VAL A 149 -27.77 50.59 -3.19
C VAL A 149 -28.53 51.71 -3.93
N PRO A 150 -29.86 51.80 -3.81
CA PRO A 150 -30.61 52.90 -4.39
C PRO A 150 -30.14 54.22 -3.75
N GLY A 151 -29.61 55.11 -4.57
CA GLY A 151 -29.17 56.43 -4.11
C GLY A 151 -30.32 57.22 -3.51
N GLY A 152 -30.10 57.78 -2.32
CA GLY A 152 -30.89 58.82 -1.69
C GLY A 152 -30.18 60.15 -1.72
#